data_AF-A0A662R2Y8-F1
#
_entry.id   AF-A0A662R2Y8-F1
#
_cell.length_a   1.000
_cell.length_b   1.000
_cell.length_c   1.000
_cell.angle_alpha   90.00
_cell.angle_beta   90.00
_cell.angle_gamma   90.00
#
_symmetry.space_group_name_H-M   'P 1'
#
loop_
_entity.id
_entity.type
_entity.pdbx_description
1 polymer ?
#
loop_
_entity_poly.entity_id
_entity_poly.type
_entity_poly.pdbx_seq_one_letter_code
_entity_poly.pdbx_strand_id
1 'polypeptide(L)'
;MTTKNFSISEAVQFGWDTMKSNISFFIGLLIVVGLIEYVPDIIAVIIAADAPFLSIIIQIASVVLSMIIAMGLIKICLRFCDGEKGEFSDLLSCYPLFLDYLIGSIIYGLIVMVGLILLIIPGIIWAIQFQFFSYLIIDRGLGPIDALKKSSEITKGVKWDLFVFGIVLGVINLLGLLCLVVGLFATIPTTIVAIAFVYRKLLAQTELTGTPEAYQENYINSDQRVLNPV
;
A
#
# COMPACT_ATOMS: atom_id res chain seq x y z
N MET A 1 18.67 -11.47 -18.40
CA MET A 1 17.63 -11.38 -17.36
C MET A 1 17.14 -9.95 -17.36
N THR A 2 15.86 -9.72 -17.67
CA THR A 2 15.26 -8.37 -17.63
C THR A 2 15.37 -7.86 -16.20
N THR A 3 16.09 -6.77 -16.00
CA THR A 3 16.27 -6.17 -14.68
C THR A 3 14.94 -5.55 -14.27
N LYS A 4 14.32 -6.06 -13.20
CA LYS A 4 13.14 -5.40 -12.62
C LYS A 4 13.54 -4.00 -12.20
N ASN A 5 12.76 -3.00 -12.59
CA ASN A 5 13.03 -1.61 -12.25
C ASN A 5 11.74 -0.79 -12.21
N PHE A 6 11.76 0.27 -11.41
CA PHE A 6 10.76 1.32 -11.46
C PHE A 6 11.44 2.67 -11.27
N SER A 7 10.86 3.72 -11.83
CA SER A 7 11.35 5.08 -11.60
C SER A 7 10.63 5.67 -10.39
N ILE A 8 11.39 6.05 -9.36
CA ILE A 8 10.86 6.73 -8.18
C ILE A 8 10.15 8.03 -8.58
N SER A 9 10.76 8.79 -9.48
CA SER A 9 10.18 10.05 -9.98
C SER A 9 8.85 9.81 -10.69
N GLU A 10 8.77 8.77 -11.51
CA GLU A 10 7.54 8.41 -12.23
C GLU A 10 6.43 8.01 -11.25
N ALA A 11 6.75 7.22 -10.22
CA ALA A 11 5.79 6.83 -9.19
C ALA A 11 5.26 8.02 -8.39
N VAL A 12 6.15 8.92 -7.95
CA VAL A 12 5.76 10.15 -7.23
C VAL A 12 4.96 11.07 -8.12
N GLN A 13 5.36 11.24 -9.38
CA GLN A 13 4.65 12.06 -10.35
C GLN A 13 3.25 11.51 -10.63
N PHE A 14 3.11 10.19 -10.80
CA PHE A 14 1.83 9.53 -10.96
C PHE A 14 0.91 9.77 -9.74
N GLY A 15 1.44 9.61 -8.53
CA GLY A 15 0.71 9.91 -7.30
C GLY A 15 0.27 11.36 -7.20
N TRP A 16 1.15 12.29 -7.58
CA TRP A 16 0.87 13.73 -7.55
C TRP A 16 -0.18 14.15 -8.58
N ASP A 17 -0.08 13.62 -9.80
CA ASP A 17 -1.03 13.91 -10.88
C ASP A 17 -2.41 13.30 -10.59
N THR A 18 -2.45 12.10 -9.99
CA THR A 18 -3.69 11.47 -9.52
C THR A 18 -4.34 12.28 -8.40
N MET A 19 -3.55 12.71 -7.41
CA MET A 19 -4.03 13.55 -6.30
C MET A 19 -4.61 14.86 -6.81
N LYS A 20 -3.90 15.58 -7.70
CA LYS A 20 -4.39 16.85 -8.28
C LYS A 20 -5.67 16.66 -9.08
N SER A 21 -5.73 15.60 -9.90
CA SER A 21 -6.90 15.32 -10.75
C SER A 21 -8.15 14.94 -9.94
N ASN A 22 -7.97 14.47 -8.70
CA ASN A 22 -9.04 14.01 -7.82
C ASN A 22 -9.01 14.70 -6.45
N ILE A 23 -8.59 15.97 -6.41
CA ILE A 23 -8.28 16.66 -5.14
C ILE A 23 -9.49 16.72 -4.19
N SER A 24 -10.68 16.98 -4.73
CA SER A 24 -11.92 17.04 -3.95
C SER A 24 -12.28 15.69 -3.32
N PHE A 25 -12.06 14.60 -4.07
CA PHE A 25 -12.24 13.25 -3.57
C PHE A 25 -11.26 12.96 -2.42
N PHE A 26 -9.97 13.24 -2.59
CA PHE A 26 -8.98 12.98 -1.55
C PHE A 26 -9.16 13.85 -0.30
N ILE A 27 -9.55 15.11 -0.45
CA ILE A 27 -9.89 15.96 0.70
C ILE A 27 -11.07 15.35 1.47
N GLY A 28 -12.15 14.97 0.77
CA GLY A 28 -13.29 14.31 1.39
C GLY A 28 -12.90 12.98 2.05
N LEU A 29 -12.06 12.19 1.38
CA LEU A 29 -11.55 10.91 1.87
C LEU A 29 -10.76 11.09 3.16
N LEU A 30 -9.82 12.04 3.21
CA LEU A 30 -8.99 12.30 4.38
C LEU A 30 -9.80 12.84 5.56
N ILE A 31 -10.81 13.68 5.31
CA ILE A 31 -11.72 14.14 6.36
C ILE A 31 -12.50 12.97 6.94
N VAL A 32 -13.10 12.13 6.08
CA VAL A 32 -13.87 10.96 6.52
C VAL A 32 -12.98 9.97 7.29
N VAL A 33 -11.82 9.62 6.75
CA VAL A 33 -10.86 8.72 7.39
C VAL A 33 -10.36 9.32 8.71
N GLY A 34 -9.99 10.59 8.74
CA GLY A 34 -9.53 11.26 9.95
C GLY A 34 -10.61 11.31 11.04
N LEU A 35 -11.87 11.56 10.69
CA LEU A 35 -12.97 11.49 11.66
C LEU A 35 -13.17 10.06 12.18
N ILE A 36 -13.12 9.06 11.29
CA ILE A 36 -13.28 7.65 11.65
C ILE A 36 -12.16 7.18 12.59
N GLU A 37 -10.92 7.59 12.35
CA GLU A 37 -9.78 7.15 13.15
C GLU A 37 -9.64 7.94 14.46
N TYR A 38 -9.73 9.27 14.42
CA TYR A 38 -9.38 10.09 15.59
C TYR A 38 -10.52 10.32 16.57
N VAL A 39 -11.79 10.36 16.12
CA VAL A 39 -12.92 10.64 17.03
C VAL A 39 -13.11 9.54 18.10
N PRO A 40 -13.12 8.24 17.75
CA PRO A 40 -13.24 7.18 18.75
C PRO A 40 -12.09 7.18 19.76
N ASP A 41 -10.86 7.42 19.31
CA ASP A 41 -9.67 7.48 20.16
C ASP A 41 -9.75 8.65 21.15
N ILE A 42 -10.17 9.84 20.70
CA ILE A 42 -10.39 11.00 21.57
C ILE A 42 -11.45 10.68 22.63
N ILE A 43 -12.56 10.05 22.24
CA ILE A 43 -13.63 9.65 23.18
C ILE A 43 -13.09 8.65 24.21
N ALA A 44 -12.34 7.64 23.77
CA ALA A 44 -11.75 6.63 24.65
C ALA A 44 -10.84 7.27 25.71
N VAL A 45 -9.99 8.21 25.30
CA VAL A 45 -9.10 8.94 26.22
C VAL A 45 -9.88 9.76 27.24
N ILE A 46 -10.94 10.48 26.82
CA ILE A 46 -11.75 11.31 27.73
C ILE A 46 -12.42 10.47 28.82
N ILE A 47 -12.96 9.30 28.47
CA ILE A 47 -13.71 8.45 29.41
C ILE A 47 -12.82 7.46 30.17
N ALA A 48 -11.52 7.38 29.87
CA ALA A 48 -10.63 6.36 30.42
C ALA A 48 -10.54 6.40 31.95
N ALA A 49 -10.67 7.59 32.56
CA ALA A 49 -10.65 7.76 34.01
C ALA A 49 -11.93 7.25 34.69
N ASP A 50 -13.09 7.50 34.08
CA ASP A 50 -14.40 7.18 34.66
C ASP A 50 -14.88 5.76 34.30
N ALA A 51 -14.50 5.26 33.13
CA ALA A 51 -14.95 3.98 32.57
C ALA A 51 -13.81 3.25 31.82
N PRO A 52 -12.78 2.77 32.53
CA PRO A 52 -11.57 2.19 31.92
C PRO A 52 -11.87 0.97 31.04
N PHE A 53 -12.81 0.10 31.47
CA PHE A 53 -13.21 -1.06 30.66
C PHE A 53 -13.89 -0.67 29.35
N LEU A 54 -14.73 0.36 29.35
CA LEU A 54 -15.38 0.86 28.14
C LEU A 54 -14.35 1.51 27.18
N SER A 55 -13.41 2.28 27.72
CA SER A 55 -12.29 2.84 26.94
C SER A 55 -11.50 1.74 26.23
N ILE A 56 -11.17 0.64 26.90
CA ILE A 56 -10.46 -0.49 26.30
C ILE A 56 -11.28 -1.11 25.15
N ILE A 57 -12.58 -1.28 25.34
CA ILE A 57 -13.47 -1.80 24.27
C ILE A 57 -13.47 -0.88 23.05
N ILE A 58 -13.56 0.45 23.25
CA ILE A 58 -13.51 1.43 22.16
C ILE A 58 -12.16 1.36 21.44
N GLN A 59 -11.05 1.26 22.17
CA GLN A 59 -9.71 1.16 21.56
C GLN A 59 -9.57 -0.11 20.72
N ILE A 60 -10.02 -1.27 21.22
CA ILE A 60 -10.01 -2.52 20.45
C ILE A 60 -10.87 -2.37 19.18
N ALA A 61 -12.06 -1.79 19.30
CA ALA A 61 -12.92 -1.53 18.14
C ALA A 61 -12.26 -0.58 17.13
N SER A 62 -11.52 0.43 17.61
CA SER A 62 -10.82 1.41 16.77
C SER A 62 -9.64 0.79 16.02
N VAL A 63 -8.92 -0.17 16.65
CA VAL A 63 -7.87 -0.96 15.97
C VAL A 63 -8.47 -1.84 14.86
N VAL A 64 -9.61 -2.49 15.11
CA VAL A 64 -10.28 -3.28 14.07
C VAL A 64 -10.75 -2.38 12.93
N LEU A 65 -11.33 -1.23 13.25
CA LEU A 65 -11.81 -0.25 12.27
C LEU A 65 -10.67 0.29 11.42
N SER A 66 -9.53 0.67 12.02
CA SER A 66 -8.37 1.19 11.28
C SER A 66 -7.79 0.17 10.31
N MET A 67 -7.78 -1.12 10.66
CA MET A 67 -7.40 -2.17 9.71
C MET A 67 -8.35 -2.26 8.51
N ILE A 68 -9.66 -2.14 8.74
CA ILE A 68 -10.66 -2.13 7.66
C ILE A 68 -10.44 -0.93 6.74
N ILE A 69 -10.26 0.26 7.31
CA ILE A 69 -9.99 1.49 6.56
C ILE A 69 -8.68 1.38 5.77
N ALA A 70 -7.62 0.84 6.36
CA ALA A 70 -6.34 0.62 5.68
C ALA A 70 -6.51 -0.28 4.44
N MET A 71 -7.29 -1.36 4.53
CA MET A 71 -7.58 -2.23 3.39
C MET A 71 -8.34 -1.48 2.29
N GLY A 72 -9.37 -0.72 2.67
CA GLY A 72 -10.16 0.06 1.74
C GLY A 72 -9.37 1.16 1.04
N LEU A 73 -8.45 1.82 1.75
CA LEU A 73 -7.52 2.80 1.16
C LEU A 73 -6.60 2.17 0.11
N ILE A 74 -6.06 0.98 0.39
CA ILE A 74 -5.27 0.24 -0.59
C ILE A 74 -6.11 -0.06 -1.84
N LYS A 75 -7.35 -0.54 -1.67
CA LYS A 75 -8.25 -0.82 -2.80
C LYS A 75 -8.51 0.43 -3.64
N ILE A 76 -8.81 1.57 -3.00
CA ILE A 76 -9.02 2.85 -3.69
C ILE A 76 -7.78 3.25 -4.50
N CYS A 77 -6.59 3.12 -3.93
CA CYS A 77 -5.34 3.45 -4.62
C CYS A 77 -5.09 2.53 -5.82
N LEU A 78 -5.39 1.22 -5.69
CA LEU A 78 -5.31 0.28 -6.80
C LEU A 78 -6.27 0.65 -7.93
N ARG A 79 -7.52 1.03 -7.62
CA ARG A 79 -8.49 1.49 -8.62
C ARG A 79 -7.97 2.69 -9.42
N PHE A 80 -7.35 3.67 -8.75
CA PHE A 80 -6.73 4.80 -9.46
C PHE A 80 -5.58 4.37 -10.37
N CYS A 81 -4.76 3.40 -9.94
CA CYS A 81 -3.73 2.81 -10.80
C CYS A 81 -4.31 2.07 -12.01
N ASP A 82 -5.52 1.52 -11.86
CA ASP A 82 -6.23 0.79 -12.91
C ASP A 82 -7.03 1.72 -13.85
N GLY A 83 -6.95 3.04 -13.63
CA GLY A 83 -7.69 4.04 -14.42
C GLY A 83 -9.16 4.20 -14.02
N GLU A 84 -9.56 3.58 -12.90
CA GLU A 84 -10.89 3.73 -12.33
C GLU A 84 -10.96 4.90 -11.33
N LYS A 85 -12.18 5.30 -10.96
CA LYS A 85 -12.41 6.30 -9.93
C LYS A 85 -12.55 5.63 -8.56
N GLY A 86 -11.92 6.21 -7.55
CA GLY A 86 -12.13 5.80 -6.16
C GLY A 86 -13.56 6.07 -5.69
N GLU A 87 -14.09 5.18 -4.86
CA GLU A 87 -15.39 5.34 -4.21
C GLU A 87 -15.27 5.23 -2.68
N PHE A 88 -16.07 5.98 -1.94
CA PHE A 88 -16.08 5.90 -0.47
C PHE A 88 -16.62 4.56 0.03
N SER A 89 -17.48 3.90 -0.75
CA SER A 89 -17.98 2.54 -0.49
C SER A 89 -16.84 1.52 -0.44
N ASP A 90 -15.74 1.77 -1.15
CA ASP A 90 -14.59 0.86 -1.17
C ASP A 90 -13.88 0.78 0.18
N LEU A 91 -13.99 1.82 1.03
CA LEU A 91 -13.38 1.88 2.35
C LEU A 91 -13.76 0.67 3.23
N LEU A 92 -15.02 0.23 3.14
CA LEU A 92 -15.54 -0.88 3.93
C LEU A 92 -15.73 -2.16 3.11
N SER A 93 -15.49 -2.12 1.80
CA SER A 93 -15.77 -3.24 0.89
C SER A 93 -14.88 -4.47 1.10
N CYS A 94 -13.69 -4.28 1.70
CA CYS A 94 -12.71 -5.34 1.93
C CYS A 94 -12.90 -6.10 3.24
N TYR A 95 -14.00 -5.89 3.97
CA TYR A 95 -14.26 -6.60 5.24
C TYR A 95 -14.18 -8.14 5.14
N PRO A 96 -14.51 -8.83 4.01
CA PRO A 96 -14.39 -10.28 3.94
C PRO A 96 -12.94 -10.78 4.04
N LEU A 97 -11.97 -9.95 3.62
CA LEU A 97 -10.54 -10.26 3.63
C LEU A 97 -9.88 -9.89 4.97
N PHE A 98 -10.66 -9.40 5.94
CA PHE A 98 -10.14 -8.92 7.22
C PHE A 98 -9.31 -9.97 7.96
N LEU A 99 -9.75 -11.23 7.99
CA LEU A 99 -9.01 -12.29 8.69
C LEU A 99 -7.67 -12.60 8.03
N ASP A 100 -7.63 -12.67 6.70
CA ASP A 100 -6.38 -12.90 5.97
C ASP A 100 -5.43 -11.71 6.15
N TYR A 101 -5.96 -10.49 6.11
CA TYR A 101 -5.18 -9.27 6.38
C TYR A 101 -4.64 -9.23 7.81
N LEU A 102 -5.45 -9.58 8.80
CA LEU A 102 -5.06 -9.62 10.21
C LEU A 102 -3.96 -10.65 10.43
N ILE A 103 -4.14 -11.88 9.95
CA ILE A 103 -3.15 -12.95 10.08
C ILE A 103 -1.86 -12.57 9.33
N GLY A 104 -1.98 -12.04 8.12
CA GLY A 104 -0.85 -11.55 7.33
C GLY A 104 -0.08 -10.45 8.06
N SER A 105 -0.78 -9.50 8.68
CA SER A 105 -0.20 -8.41 9.47
C SER A 105 0.52 -8.90 10.71
N ILE A 106 -0.04 -9.89 11.42
CA ILE A 106 0.60 -10.52 12.57
C ILE A 106 1.89 -11.23 12.15
N ILE A 107 1.84 -12.04 11.10
CA ILE A 107 3.01 -12.78 10.61
C ILE A 107 4.09 -11.81 10.13
N TYR A 108 3.71 -10.79 9.35
CA TYR A 108 4.60 -9.73 8.91
C TYR A 108 5.26 -9.03 10.11
N GLY A 109 4.47 -8.62 11.10
CA GLY A 109 4.95 -7.96 12.30
C GLY A 109 5.94 -8.82 13.08
N LEU A 110 5.66 -10.12 13.25
CA LEU A 110 6.58 -11.06 13.90
C LEU A 110 7.89 -11.23 13.14
N ILE A 111 7.83 -11.35 11.81
CA ILE A 111 9.04 -11.45 10.97
C ILE A 111 9.90 -10.20 11.14
N VAL A 112 9.31 -9.02 10.99
CA VAL A 112 10.03 -7.74 11.12
C VAL A 112 10.59 -7.57 12.52
N MET A 113 9.82 -7.91 13.56
CA MET A 113 10.25 -7.84 14.96
C MET A 113 11.46 -8.75 15.22
N VAL A 114 11.41 -10.01 14.79
CA VAL A 114 12.54 -10.95 14.90
C VAL A 114 13.74 -10.42 14.15
N GLY A 115 13.52 -9.86 12.96
CA GLY A 115 14.58 -9.23 12.16
C GLY A 115 15.27 -8.10 12.94
N LEU A 116 14.48 -7.17 13.48
CA LEU A 116 14.99 -6.03 14.26
C LEU A 116 15.71 -6.45 15.54
N ILE A 117 15.22 -7.49 16.24
CA ILE A 117 15.86 -8.06 17.44
C ILE A 117 17.20 -8.69 17.08
N LEU A 118 17.27 -9.44 15.98
CA LEU A 118 18.50 -10.10 15.55
C LEU A 118 19.55 -9.09 15.11
N LEU A 119 19.19 -8.08 14.30
CA LEU A 119 19.99 -6.92 13.90
C LEU A 119 19.09 -5.90 13.15
N ILE A 120 19.32 -4.59 13.27
CA ILE A 120 18.49 -3.57 12.60
C ILE A 120 18.40 -3.78 11.07
N ILE A 121 19.52 -4.14 10.43
CA ILE A 121 19.62 -4.30 8.96
C ILE A 121 18.70 -5.41 8.42
N PRO A 122 18.74 -6.68 8.91
CA PRO A 122 17.82 -7.72 8.45
C PRO A 122 16.35 -7.38 8.72
N GLY A 123 16.03 -6.67 9.80
CA GLY A 123 14.68 -6.15 10.04
C GLY A 123 14.18 -5.25 8.92
N ILE A 124 15.00 -4.29 8.49
CA ILE A 124 14.66 -3.40 7.35
C ILE A 124 14.52 -4.19 6.05
N ILE A 125 15.42 -5.14 5.79
CA ILE A 125 15.38 -5.97 4.57
C ILE A 125 14.09 -6.78 4.50
N TRP A 126 13.64 -7.37 5.61
CA TRP A 126 12.39 -8.13 5.66
C TRP A 126 11.16 -7.24 5.59
N ALA A 127 11.18 -6.06 6.24
CA ALA A 127 10.11 -5.08 6.10
C ALA A 127 9.88 -4.73 4.61
N ILE A 128 10.96 -4.41 3.89
CA ILE A 128 10.89 -4.11 2.45
C ILE A 128 10.46 -5.31 1.63
N GLN A 129 10.98 -6.51 1.93
CA GLN A 129 10.67 -7.73 1.20
C GLN A 129 9.19 -8.10 1.27
N PHE A 130 8.57 -7.86 2.42
CA PHE A 130 7.20 -8.28 2.70
C PHE A 130 6.19 -7.12 2.63
N GLN A 131 6.60 -5.87 2.41
CA GLN A 131 5.72 -4.69 2.46
C GLN A 131 4.44 -4.76 1.60
N PHE A 132 4.45 -5.54 0.52
CA PHE A 132 3.32 -5.64 -0.41
C PHE A 132 2.37 -6.79 -0.10
N PHE A 133 2.52 -7.49 1.03
CA PHE A 133 1.63 -8.58 1.41
C PHE A 133 0.16 -8.10 1.48
N SER A 134 -0.07 -6.92 2.06
CA SER A 134 -1.41 -6.33 2.19
C SER A 134 -2.05 -6.06 0.82
N TYR A 135 -1.27 -5.49 -0.10
CA TYR A 135 -1.71 -5.26 -1.48
C TYR A 135 -2.09 -6.57 -2.18
N LEU A 136 -1.31 -7.64 -1.98
CA LEU A 136 -1.58 -8.96 -2.58
C LEU A 136 -2.81 -9.65 -2.02
N ILE A 137 -3.10 -9.48 -0.72
CA ILE A 137 -4.35 -9.98 -0.13
C ILE A 137 -5.54 -9.25 -0.76
N ILE A 138 -5.46 -7.92 -0.88
CA ILE A 138 -6.58 -7.09 -1.32
C ILE A 138 -6.81 -7.18 -2.83
N ASP A 139 -5.74 -7.18 -3.62
CA ASP A 139 -5.80 -7.20 -5.08
C ASP A 139 -6.07 -8.60 -5.64
N ARG A 140 -5.39 -9.61 -5.09
CA ARG A 140 -5.38 -10.97 -5.64
C ARG A 140 -6.15 -11.98 -4.77
N GLY A 141 -6.68 -11.58 -3.62
CA GLY A 141 -7.39 -12.47 -2.71
C GLY A 141 -6.51 -13.60 -2.16
N LEU A 142 -5.18 -13.39 -2.10
CA LEU A 142 -4.26 -14.42 -1.64
C LEU A 142 -4.39 -14.61 -0.13
N GLY A 143 -4.24 -15.86 0.31
CA GLY A 143 -4.07 -16.16 1.73
C GLY A 143 -2.78 -15.53 2.29
N PRO A 144 -2.68 -15.36 3.63
CA PRO A 144 -1.63 -14.56 4.27
C PRO A 144 -0.21 -15.04 3.96
N ILE A 145 0.01 -16.37 3.95
CA ILE A 145 1.32 -16.96 3.66
C ILE A 145 1.71 -16.78 2.19
N ASP A 146 0.75 -17.00 1.29
CA ASP A 146 1.01 -16.89 -0.14
C ASP A 146 1.19 -15.44 -0.58
N ALA A 147 0.49 -14.50 0.07
CA ALA A 147 0.72 -13.07 -0.08
C ALA A 147 2.14 -12.66 0.34
N LEU A 148 2.66 -13.18 1.47
CA LEU A 148 4.04 -12.92 1.90
C LEU A 148 5.08 -13.51 0.94
N LYS A 149 4.88 -14.76 0.50
CA LYS A 149 5.75 -15.39 -0.51
C LYS A 149 5.76 -14.58 -1.79
N LYS A 150 4.57 -14.19 -2.28
CA LYS A 150 4.45 -13.41 -3.50
C LYS A 150 5.04 -12.00 -3.36
N SER A 151 4.90 -11.36 -2.19
CA SER A 151 5.58 -10.09 -1.90
C SER A 151 7.10 -10.24 -2.01
N SER A 152 7.65 -11.34 -1.48
CA SER A 152 9.08 -11.63 -1.58
C SER A 152 9.53 -11.84 -3.03
N GLU A 153 8.68 -12.40 -3.90
CA GLU A 153 8.98 -12.55 -5.32
C GLU A 153 8.99 -11.22 -6.07
N ILE A 154 7.97 -10.38 -5.86
CA ILE A 154 7.84 -9.11 -6.58
C ILE A 154 8.92 -8.10 -6.16
N THR A 155 9.38 -8.15 -4.91
CA THR A 155 10.45 -7.28 -4.39
C THR A 155 11.88 -7.79 -4.66
N LYS A 156 12.02 -9.02 -5.14
CA LYS A 156 13.34 -9.63 -5.42
C LYS A 156 14.06 -8.83 -6.51
N GLY A 157 15.29 -8.41 -6.21
CA GLY A 157 16.16 -7.66 -7.13
C GLY A 157 16.01 -6.13 -7.08
N VAL A 158 14.99 -5.59 -6.39
CA VAL A 158 14.70 -4.15 -6.32
C VAL A 158 14.61 -3.60 -4.89
N LYS A 159 15.10 -4.36 -3.90
CA LYS A 159 14.99 -3.99 -2.47
C LYS A 159 15.69 -2.66 -2.16
N TRP A 160 16.82 -2.38 -2.81
CA TRP A 160 17.55 -1.13 -2.62
C TRP A 160 16.75 0.06 -3.17
N ASP A 161 16.16 -0.08 -4.36
CA ASP A 161 15.32 0.96 -4.95
C ASP A 161 14.06 1.20 -4.11
N LEU A 162 13.46 0.15 -3.55
CA LEU A 162 12.34 0.26 -2.61
C LEU A 162 12.73 0.94 -1.29
N PHE A 163 13.95 0.71 -0.79
CA PHE A 163 14.46 1.41 0.38
C PHE A 163 14.58 2.91 0.11
N VAL A 164 15.24 3.30 -0.98
CA VAL A 164 15.40 4.70 -1.39
C VAL A 164 14.04 5.34 -1.66
N PHE A 165 13.13 4.61 -2.30
CA PHE A 165 11.75 5.05 -2.51
C PHE A 165 11.05 5.38 -1.19
N GLY A 166 11.15 4.51 -0.19
CA GLY A 166 10.61 4.76 1.16
C GLY A 166 11.18 6.03 1.80
N ILE A 167 12.49 6.28 1.66
CA ILE A 167 13.11 7.52 2.14
C ILE A 167 12.53 8.75 1.41
N VAL A 168 12.41 8.69 0.08
CA VAL A 168 11.86 9.79 -0.72
C VAL A 168 10.42 10.10 -0.31
N LEU A 169 9.56 9.09 -0.15
CA LEU A 169 8.19 9.29 0.33
C LEU A 169 8.15 9.87 1.74
N GLY A 170 9.05 9.42 2.63
CA GLY A 170 9.20 9.96 3.97
C GLY A 170 9.57 11.45 3.98
N VAL A 171 10.54 11.86 3.14
CA VAL A 171 10.92 13.27 2.98
C VAL A 171 9.76 14.09 2.41
N ILE A 172 9.03 13.57 1.42
CA ILE A 172 7.85 14.26 0.86
C ILE A 172 6.80 14.50 1.94
N ASN A 173 6.46 13.49 2.74
CA ASN A 173 5.50 13.63 3.83
C ASN A 173 6.01 14.56 4.94
N LEU A 174 7.31 14.55 5.25
CA LEU A 174 7.91 15.48 6.21
C LEU A 174 7.82 16.93 5.72
N LEU A 175 8.09 17.18 4.44
CA LEU A 175 7.90 18.51 3.83
C LEU A 175 6.42 18.93 3.86
N GLY A 176 5.51 18.00 3.61
CA GLY A 176 4.06 18.22 3.74
C GLY A 176 3.65 18.64 5.16
N LEU A 177 4.23 17.99 6.18
CA LEU A 177 4.03 18.34 7.58
C LEU A 177 4.55 19.76 7.89
N LEU A 178 5.76 20.10 7.43
CA LEU A 178 6.38 21.42 7.64
C LEU A 178 5.58 22.55 6.95
N CYS A 179 4.83 22.25 5.89
CA CYS A 179 3.89 23.15 5.24
C CYS A 179 2.53 23.24 5.98
N LEU A 180 2.58 23.52 7.30
CA LEU A 180 1.43 23.81 8.18
C LEU A 180 0.32 22.74 8.20
N VAL A 181 0.65 21.46 8.12
CA VAL A 181 -0.32 20.33 8.08
C VAL A 181 -1.21 20.31 6.81
N VAL A 182 -1.50 21.46 6.19
CA VAL A 182 -2.21 21.56 4.90
C VAL A 182 -1.44 20.81 3.82
N GLY A 183 -0.10 20.82 3.86
CA GLY A 183 0.72 20.04 2.95
C GLY A 183 0.47 18.53 3.05
N LEU A 184 0.09 17.99 4.22
CA LEU A 184 -0.22 16.56 4.40
C LEU A 184 -1.44 16.12 3.60
N PHE A 185 -2.40 17.02 3.36
CA PHE A 185 -3.57 16.71 2.52
C PHE A 185 -3.19 16.43 1.07
N ALA A 186 -2.04 16.95 0.61
CA ALA A 186 -1.51 16.66 -0.71
C ALA A 186 -0.52 15.49 -0.70
N THR A 187 0.37 15.42 0.29
CA THR A 187 1.44 14.42 0.31
C THR A 187 0.95 13.04 0.70
N ILE A 188 -0.01 12.91 1.63
CA ILE A 188 -0.55 11.59 2.02
C ILE A 188 -1.16 10.88 0.81
N PRO A 189 -2.14 11.46 0.08
CA PRO A 189 -2.69 10.82 -1.13
C PRO A 189 -1.63 10.52 -2.18
N THR A 190 -0.69 11.45 -2.39
CA THR A 190 0.39 11.27 -3.35
C THR A 190 1.23 10.05 -3.02
N THR A 191 1.62 9.88 -1.75
CA THR A 191 2.49 8.78 -1.33
C THR A 191 1.77 7.44 -1.33
N ILE A 192 0.51 7.35 -0.90
CA ILE A 192 -0.26 6.09 -0.93
C ILE A 192 -0.52 5.61 -2.37
N VAL A 193 -0.84 6.53 -3.29
CA VAL A 193 -1.02 6.19 -4.71
C VAL A 193 0.32 5.81 -5.36
N ALA A 194 1.41 6.50 -5.02
CA ALA A 194 2.74 6.14 -5.52
C ALA A 194 3.15 4.72 -5.11
N ILE A 195 2.85 4.30 -3.87
CA ILE A 195 3.11 2.92 -3.41
C ILE A 195 2.28 1.91 -4.22
N ALA A 196 0.99 2.19 -4.44
CA ALA A 196 0.12 1.34 -5.26
C ALA A 196 0.61 1.22 -6.71
N PHE A 197 1.13 2.31 -7.29
CA PHE A 197 1.71 2.32 -8.63
C PHE A 197 2.96 1.43 -8.71
N VAL A 198 3.88 1.55 -7.74
CA VAL A 198 5.08 0.69 -7.67
C VAL A 198 4.68 -0.77 -7.50
N TYR A 199 3.70 -1.06 -6.66
CA TYR A 199 3.14 -2.40 -6.50
C TYR A 199 2.67 -2.99 -7.84
N ARG A 200 1.78 -2.29 -8.56
CA ARG A 200 1.27 -2.71 -9.88
C ARG A 200 2.39 -2.95 -10.88
N LYS A 201 3.36 -2.04 -10.97
CA LYS A 201 4.50 -2.14 -11.88
C LYS A 201 5.39 -3.36 -11.59
N LEU A 202 5.71 -3.60 -10.32
CA LEU A 202 6.52 -4.75 -9.90
C LEU A 202 5.79 -6.07 -10.06
N LEU A 203 4.47 -6.09 -9.79
CA LEU A 203 3.64 -7.28 -10.00
C LEU A 203 3.60 -7.66 -11.48
N ALA A 204 3.28 -6.70 -12.36
CA ALA A 204 3.24 -6.92 -13.80
C ALA A 204 4.58 -7.46 -14.34
N GLN A 205 5.71 -6.83 -13.97
CA GLN A 205 7.04 -7.33 -14.37
C GLN A 205 7.31 -8.76 -13.91
N THR A 206 6.84 -9.12 -12.71
CA THR A 206 7.01 -10.48 -12.17
C THR A 206 6.20 -11.51 -12.95
N GLU A 207 4.95 -11.19 -13.26
CA GLU A 207 4.05 -12.05 -14.03
C GLU A 207 4.60 -12.29 -15.46
N LEU A 208 5.12 -11.25 -16.10
CA LEU A 208 5.78 -11.34 -17.41
C LEU A 208 7.04 -12.23 -17.40
N THR A 209 7.76 -12.28 -16.28
CA THR A 209 8.94 -13.15 -16.13
C THR A 209 8.63 -14.57 -15.64
N GLY A 210 7.39 -14.81 -15.17
CA GLY A 210 7.03 -16.00 -14.40
C GLY A 210 6.27 -17.10 -15.15
N THR A 211 5.78 -16.86 -16.37
CA THR A 211 5.03 -17.86 -17.15
C THR A 211 5.63 -18.07 -18.55
N PRO A 212 5.85 -19.33 -19.00
CA PRO A 212 6.25 -19.62 -20.38
C PRO A 212 5.25 -19.10 -21.41
N GLU A 213 3.97 -19.03 -21.06
CA GLU A 213 2.87 -18.55 -21.90
C GLU A 213 2.93 -17.04 -22.13
N ALA A 214 3.21 -16.21 -21.11
CA ALA A 214 3.36 -14.76 -21.28
C ALA A 214 4.66 -14.39 -22.03
N TYR A 215 5.70 -15.23 -21.94
CA TYR A 215 6.88 -15.08 -22.80
C TYR A 215 6.51 -15.33 -24.27
N GLN A 216 5.73 -16.38 -24.56
CA GLN A 216 5.29 -16.67 -25.92
C GLN A 216 4.34 -15.61 -26.47
N GLU A 217 3.37 -15.13 -25.69
CA GLU A 217 2.43 -14.11 -26.15
C GLU A 217 3.12 -12.75 -26.40
N ASN A 218 4.09 -12.36 -25.56
CA ASN A 218 4.89 -11.16 -25.82
C ASN A 218 5.85 -11.33 -27.01
N TYR A 219 6.46 -12.50 -27.18
CA TYR A 219 7.33 -12.79 -28.33
C TYR A 219 6.53 -12.70 -29.65
N ILE A 220 5.34 -13.31 -29.69
CA ILE A 220 4.43 -13.25 -30.85
C ILE A 220 4.01 -11.80 -31.13
N ASN A 221 3.61 -11.06 -30.10
CA ASN A 221 3.18 -9.67 -30.25
C ASN A 221 4.33 -8.71 -30.60
N SER A 222 5.57 -8.99 -30.17
CA SER A 222 6.73 -8.20 -30.58
C SER A 222 7.11 -8.46 -32.04
N ASP A 223 7.07 -9.71 -32.51
CA ASP A 223 7.35 -10.04 -33.91
C ASP A 223 6.27 -9.45 -34.85
N GLN A 224 5.00 -9.47 -34.45
CA GLN A 224 3.94 -8.83 -35.24
C GLN A 224 4.09 -7.31 -35.37
N ARG A 225 4.62 -6.62 -34.36
CA ARG A 225 4.91 -5.17 -34.45
C ARG A 225 6.11 -4.85 -35.34
N VAL A 226 7.07 -5.77 -35.46
CA VAL A 226 8.22 -5.63 -36.37
C VAL A 226 7.81 -5.94 -37.82
N LEU A 227 6.91 -6.90 -38.00
CA LEU A 227 6.42 -7.32 -39.33
C LEU A 227 5.33 -6.40 -39.90
N ASN A 228 4.59 -5.69 -39.05
CA ASN A 228 3.60 -4.72 -39.47
C ASN A 228 3.83 -3.37 -38.76
N PRO A 229 4.91 -2.66 -39.12
CA PRO A 229 5.14 -1.31 -38.62
C PRO A 229 4.05 -0.41 -39.21
N VAL A 230 3.20 0.14 -38.34
CA VAL A 230 2.29 1.22 -38.72
C VAL A 230 3.08 2.46 -39.09
#